data_AF-A0A536H283-F1
#
_entry.id   AF-A0A536H283-F1
#
_cell.length_a   1.000
_cell.length_b   1.000
_cell.length_c   1.000
_cell.angle_alpha   90.00
_cell.angle_beta   90.00
_cell.angle_gamma   90.00
#
_symmetry.space_group_name_H-M   'P 1'
#
loop_
_entity.id
_entity.type
_entity.pdbx_description
1 polymer ?
#
loop_
_entity_poly.entity_id
_entity_poly.type
_entity_poly.pdbx_seq_one_letter_code
_entity_poly.pdbx_strand_id
1 'polypeptide(L)'
;MKSQKIETSTISEHKTAPSLTEREMIANAETADLQQVSVGKQDERQITPIKQEEPNTALLAATGGLAVMLGQLVAYFNNRAHIDDLDVLSFSLHHLFCRVDFLYNTTLPALATWTKSLQAGQTGHPPHLAHPAYRQQDVRQRQQVWTQLQAINRTLDRMEPLCHLLSDAAECVLERFDLSSDILGFAESGKPPASPRSELEHDDQQDWVQIIDMERWEQAFTAIAQTLFSWQEQHSMLPSFAAQFAHLLPTAPTLPELDAAFATILDSAGAIYGDILPGFRAILSADEAMIAALLYDLMQQSDQLLMKFDTTLEPMNTLIKHYAIGSELS
;
A
#
# COMPACT_ATOMS: atom_id res chain seq x y z
N MET A 1 -8.67 -50.68 49.39
CA MET A 1 -8.45 -49.57 48.43
C MET A 1 -6.96 -49.52 48.15
N LYS A 2 -6.53 -49.89 46.94
CA LYS A 2 -5.11 -50.04 46.56
C LYS A 2 -4.63 -48.73 45.92
N SER A 3 -3.59 -48.13 46.51
CA SER A 3 -2.90 -46.96 45.97
C SER A 3 -1.98 -47.36 44.81
N GLN A 4 -2.13 -46.70 43.68
CA GLN A 4 -1.32 -46.94 42.48
C GLN A 4 -0.35 -45.77 42.30
N LYS A 5 0.95 -46.08 42.35
CA LYS A 5 2.09 -45.18 42.22
C LYS A 5 2.42 -45.05 40.72
N ILE A 6 2.38 -43.84 40.17
CA ILE A 6 2.77 -43.55 38.78
C ILE A 6 4.16 -42.89 38.82
N GLU A 7 5.14 -43.56 38.24
CA GLU A 7 6.49 -43.04 37.99
C GLU A 7 6.55 -42.50 36.56
N THR A 8 6.88 -41.22 36.40
CA THR A 8 7.15 -40.57 35.11
C THR A 8 8.66 -40.48 34.89
N SER A 9 9.16 -41.24 33.92
CA SER A 9 10.53 -41.13 33.39
C SER A 9 10.60 -40.04 32.32
N THR A 10 11.41 -39.02 32.57
CA THR A 10 11.74 -37.95 31.62
C THR A 10 13.04 -38.31 30.91
N ILE A 11 12.98 -38.57 29.61
CA ILE A 11 14.14 -38.75 28.72
C ILE A 11 14.48 -37.38 28.14
N SER A 12 15.69 -36.89 28.42
CA SER A 12 16.25 -35.65 27.89
C SER A 12 17.15 -35.97 26.71
N GLU A 13 16.71 -35.64 25.49
CA GLU A 13 17.53 -35.68 24.28
C GLU A 13 18.05 -34.27 23.96
N HIS A 14 19.33 -34.03 24.26
CA HIS A 14 20.05 -32.85 23.80
C HIS A 14 20.43 -33.03 22.31
N LYS A 15 19.73 -32.34 21.43
CA LYS A 15 20.07 -32.24 20.00
C LYS A 15 20.94 -31.00 19.78
N THR A 16 22.22 -31.22 19.51
CA THR A 16 23.23 -30.20 19.23
C THR A 16 22.96 -29.55 17.87
N ALA A 17 22.81 -28.22 17.84
CA ALA A 17 22.66 -27.45 16.61
C ALA A 17 24.02 -27.26 15.90
N PRO A 18 24.10 -27.40 14.57
CA PRO A 18 25.34 -27.17 13.82
C PRO A 18 25.72 -25.68 13.77
N SER A 19 27.02 -25.40 13.91
CA SER A 19 27.61 -24.07 13.96
C SER A 19 27.56 -23.35 12.60
N LEU A 20 27.36 -22.03 12.66
CA LEU A 20 27.21 -21.08 11.54
C LEU A 20 28.36 -21.08 10.50
N THR A 21 29.52 -21.63 10.81
CA THR A 21 30.71 -21.63 9.94
C THR A 21 30.71 -22.69 8.84
N GLU A 22 29.88 -23.75 8.91
CA GLU A 22 29.79 -24.76 7.84
C GLU A 22 28.81 -24.39 6.71
N ARG A 23 27.89 -23.44 6.94
CA ARG A 23 26.90 -23.01 5.93
C ARG A 23 27.47 -22.04 4.89
N GLU A 24 28.57 -21.34 5.17
CA GLU A 24 29.19 -20.39 4.23
C GLU A 24 30.17 -21.04 3.24
N MET A 25 30.65 -22.27 3.50
CA MET A 25 31.60 -22.93 2.59
C MET A 25 30.95 -23.67 1.41
N ILE A 26 29.64 -23.92 1.43
CA ILE A 26 28.94 -24.66 0.35
C ILE A 26 28.37 -23.72 -0.72
N ALA A 27 28.21 -22.41 -0.43
CA ALA A 27 27.64 -21.44 -1.37
C ALA A 27 28.62 -20.91 -2.44
N ASN A 28 29.93 -21.17 -2.32
CA ASN A 28 30.96 -20.60 -3.20
C ASN A 28 31.53 -21.59 -4.25
N ALA A 29 30.96 -22.79 -4.39
CA ALA A 29 31.40 -23.78 -5.38
C ALA A 29 30.47 -23.95 -6.59
N GLU A 30 29.27 -23.34 -6.58
CA GLU A 30 28.25 -23.53 -7.63
C GLU A 30 28.17 -22.39 -8.67
N THR A 31 29.00 -21.34 -8.55
CA THR A 31 28.97 -20.17 -9.42
C THR A 31 30.03 -20.16 -10.54
N ALA A 32 30.78 -21.25 -10.73
CA ALA A 32 31.88 -21.29 -11.71
C ALA A 32 31.62 -22.10 -12.99
N ASP A 33 30.48 -22.79 -13.14
CA ASP A 33 30.30 -23.83 -14.19
C ASP A 33 29.18 -23.55 -15.22
N LEU A 34 28.81 -22.28 -15.42
CA LEU A 34 27.84 -21.86 -16.46
C LEU A 34 28.38 -20.78 -17.42
N GLN A 35 29.70 -20.77 -17.65
CA GLN A 35 30.32 -20.02 -18.74
C GLN A 35 31.00 -20.97 -19.73
N GLN A 36 30.22 -21.66 -20.55
CA GLN A 36 30.62 -21.99 -21.93
C GLN A 36 29.44 -22.63 -22.67
N VAL A 37 29.38 -22.38 -23.98
CA VAL A 37 28.41 -22.88 -24.99
C VAL A 37 27.32 -21.87 -25.36
N SER A 38 27.61 -21.02 -26.35
CA SER A 38 27.05 -21.17 -27.70
C SER A 38 27.28 -19.88 -28.51
N VAL A 39 28.38 -19.84 -29.26
CA VAL A 39 28.58 -18.90 -30.37
C VAL A 39 27.94 -19.55 -31.59
N GLY A 40 26.78 -19.03 -32.03
CA GLY A 40 26.06 -19.59 -33.16
C GLY A 40 25.02 -18.65 -33.77
N LYS A 41 25.45 -17.93 -34.81
CA LYS A 41 24.67 -17.32 -35.90
C LYS A 41 23.66 -16.22 -35.54
N GLN A 42 24.05 -14.99 -35.90
CA GLN A 42 23.19 -13.82 -36.05
C GLN A 42 22.12 -14.07 -37.12
N ASP A 43 20.86 -14.18 -36.69
CA ASP A 43 19.70 -13.87 -37.50
C ASP A 43 19.24 -12.45 -37.11
N GLU A 44 19.26 -11.51 -38.06
CA GLU A 44 18.67 -10.18 -37.94
C GLU A 44 17.15 -10.30 -37.78
N ARG A 45 16.68 -10.56 -36.56
CA ARG A 45 15.30 -10.27 -36.18
C ARG A 45 15.24 -8.85 -35.66
N GLN A 46 14.47 -8.02 -36.35
CA GLN A 46 14.04 -6.70 -35.89
C GLN A 46 13.57 -6.78 -34.43
N ILE A 47 14.41 -6.29 -33.53
CA ILE A 47 14.07 -6.08 -32.12
C ILE A 47 13.22 -4.81 -32.10
N THR A 48 11.90 -4.97 -32.05
CA THR A 48 11.01 -3.89 -31.63
C THR A 48 11.38 -3.50 -30.19
N PRO A 49 11.56 -2.21 -29.87
CA PRO A 49 11.91 -1.79 -28.52
C PRO A 49 10.74 -2.12 -27.59
N ILE A 50 10.98 -3.02 -26.65
CA ILE A 50 10.03 -3.40 -25.61
C ILE A 50 9.88 -2.19 -24.68
N LYS A 51 8.78 -1.45 -24.81
CA LYS A 51 8.36 -0.36 -23.91
C LYS A 51 7.89 -0.94 -22.56
N GLN A 52 8.80 -1.42 -21.72
CA GLN A 52 8.47 -1.96 -20.37
C GLN A 52 9.04 -1.13 -19.20
N GLU A 53 9.67 0.02 -19.45
CA GLU A 53 10.30 0.83 -18.38
C GLU A 53 9.42 1.93 -17.75
N GLU A 54 8.22 2.21 -18.28
CA GLU A 54 7.39 3.33 -17.79
C GLU A 54 6.67 3.15 -16.43
N PRO A 55 6.34 1.96 -15.89
CA PRO A 55 5.50 1.91 -14.68
C PRO A 55 6.23 2.43 -13.43
N ASN A 56 7.55 2.29 -13.36
CA ASN A 56 8.33 2.71 -12.19
C ASN A 56 8.56 4.23 -12.13
N THR A 57 8.54 4.92 -13.28
CA THR A 57 8.79 6.37 -13.31
C THR A 57 7.62 7.18 -12.78
N ALA A 58 6.39 6.74 -13.04
CA ALA A 58 5.18 7.41 -12.55
C ALA A 58 5.08 7.36 -11.03
N LEU A 59 5.30 6.18 -10.43
CA LEU A 59 5.30 6.02 -8.98
C LEU A 59 6.40 6.84 -8.30
N LEU A 60 7.59 6.90 -8.90
CA LEU A 60 8.69 7.71 -8.37
C LEU A 60 8.36 9.22 -8.40
N ALA A 61 7.73 9.69 -9.48
CA ALA A 61 7.28 11.08 -9.57
C ALA A 61 6.20 11.38 -8.53
N ALA A 62 5.22 10.49 -8.36
CA ALA A 62 4.14 10.66 -7.39
C ALA A 62 4.62 10.60 -5.94
N THR A 63 5.56 9.70 -5.61
CA THR A 63 6.18 9.64 -4.26
C THR A 63 7.02 10.88 -3.96
N GLY A 64 7.74 11.41 -4.96
CA GLY A 64 8.41 12.71 -4.85
C GLY A 64 7.42 13.86 -4.64
N GLY A 65 6.30 13.85 -5.36
CA GLY A 65 5.20 14.81 -5.17
C GLY A 65 4.59 14.74 -3.77
N LEU A 66 4.34 13.53 -3.27
CA LEU A 66 3.81 13.32 -1.92
C LEU A 66 4.77 13.86 -0.85
N ALA A 67 6.09 13.67 -1.02
CA ALA A 67 7.08 14.22 -0.12
C ALA A 67 7.06 15.76 -0.08
N VAL A 68 6.80 16.43 -1.22
CA VAL A 68 6.61 17.89 -1.26
C VAL A 68 5.38 18.30 -0.44
N MET A 69 4.25 17.60 -0.60
CA MET A 69 3.02 17.93 0.13
C MET A 69 3.17 17.73 1.64
N LEU A 70 3.74 16.60 2.05
CA LEU A 70 3.99 16.30 3.46
C LEU A 70 4.98 17.30 4.07
N GLY A 71 6.01 17.70 3.32
CA GLY A 71 6.95 18.72 3.77
C GLY A 71 6.29 20.07 4.07
N GLN A 72 5.30 20.47 3.27
CA GLN A 72 4.53 21.70 3.54
C GLN A 72 3.63 21.56 4.76
N LEU A 73 2.99 20.39 4.94
CA LEU A 73 2.20 20.10 6.14
C LEU A 73 3.06 20.19 7.39
N VAL A 74 4.23 19.54 7.39
CA VAL A 74 5.19 19.58 8.51
C VAL A 74 5.66 21.02 8.77
N ALA A 75 5.97 21.78 7.72
CA ALA A 75 6.38 23.17 7.85
C ALA A 75 5.28 24.05 8.50
N TYR A 76 4.02 23.81 8.16
CA TYR A 76 2.89 24.53 8.75
C TYR A 76 2.69 24.21 10.22
N PHE A 77 2.69 22.92 10.57
CA PHE A 77 2.49 22.48 11.96
C PHE A 77 3.73 22.64 12.84
N ASN A 78 4.84 23.14 12.29
CA ASN A 78 6.04 23.43 13.05
C ASN A 78 5.73 24.43 14.19
N ASN A 79 6.03 24.04 15.43
CA ASN A 79 5.66 24.74 16.68
C ASN A 79 4.16 24.70 17.06
N ARG A 80 3.31 24.02 16.29
CA ARG A 80 1.88 23.82 16.58
C ARG A 80 1.56 22.39 17.01
N ALA A 81 2.35 21.42 16.57
CA ALA A 81 2.26 20.01 16.96
C ALA A 81 3.65 19.47 17.36
N HIS A 82 3.69 18.29 17.98
CA HIS A 82 4.96 17.61 18.24
C HIS A 82 5.54 17.05 16.95
N ILE A 83 6.87 17.13 16.84
CA ILE A 83 7.59 16.63 15.67
C ILE A 83 7.40 15.13 15.46
N ASP A 84 7.34 14.35 16.56
CA ASP A 84 7.15 12.91 16.51
C ASP A 84 5.79 12.55 15.88
N ASP A 85 4.72 13.28 16.21
CA ASP A 85 3.38 13.05 15.66
C ASP A 85 3.34 13.39 14.16
N LEU A 86 4.03 14.46 13.75
CA LEU A 86 4.15 14.85 12.34
C LEU A 86 4.98 13.86 11.52
N ASP A 87 6.01 13.27 12.11
CA ASP A 87 6.82 12.21 11.50
C ASP A 87 5.98 10.93 11.32
N VAL A 88 5.20 10.54 12.34
CA VAL A 88 4.29 9.39 12.26
C VAL A 88 3.22 9.62 11.19
N LEU A 89 2.63 10.81 11.13
CA LEU A 89 1.65 11.19 10.12
C LEU A 89 2.24 11.05 8.71
N SER A 90 3.42 11.66 8.49
CA SER A 90 4.12 11.65 7.19
C SER A 90 4.52 10.24 6.78
N PHE A 91 5.06 9.45 7.72
CA PHE A 91 5.42 8.06 7.51
C PHE A 91 4.20 7.22 7.09
N SER A 92 3.09 7.36 7.82
CA SER A 92 1.88 6.57 7.60
C SER A 92 1.25 6.88 6.24
N LEU A 93 1.12 8.15 5.89
CA LEU A 93 0.63 8.60 4.57
C LEU A 93 1.53 8.11 3.44
N HIS A 94 2.84 8.26 3.55
CA HIS A 94 3.77 7.80 2.52
C HIS A 94 3.65 6.29 2.25
N HIS A 95 3.66 5.50 3.32
CA HIS A 95 3.58 4.05 3.19
C HIS A 95 2.20 3.57 2.75
N LEU A 96 1.13 4.22 3.22
CA LEU A 96 -0.22 3.89 2.79
C LEU A 96 -0.37 4.13 1.29
N PHE A 97 0.10 5.26 0.75
CA PHE A 97 0.11 5.56 -0.69
C PHE A 97 0.79 4.44 -1.49
N CYS A 98 2.00 4.03 -1.07
CA CYS A 98 2.76 2.99 -1.76
C CYS A 98 2.07 1.61 -1.71
N ARG A 99 1.35 1.31 -0.63
CA ARG A 99 0.62 0.05 -0.48
C ARG A 99 -0.65 0.02 -1.33
N VAL A 100 -1.38 1.13 -1.40
CA VAL A 100 -2.52 1.29 -2.31
C VAL A 100 -2.06 1.16 -3.75
N ASP A 101 -0.96 1.83 -4.13
CA ASP A 101 -0.41 1.70 -5.48
C ASP A 101 -0.07 0.24 -5.83
N PHE A 102 0.66 -0.44 -4.96
CA PHE A 102 0.99 -1.85 -5.15
C PHE A 102 -0.27 -2.74 -5.25
N LEU A 103 -1.33 -2.43 -4.50
CA LEU A 103 -2.60 -3.15 -4.56
C LEU A 103 -3.25 -3.02 -5.95
N TYR A 104 -3.50 -1.80 -6.42
CA TYR A 104 -4.27 -1.55 -7.64
C TYR A 104 -3.47 -1.66 -8.94
N ASN A 105 -2.19 -1.26 -8.93
CA ASN A 105 -1.36 -1.30 -10.13
C ASN A 105 -0.58 -2.61 -10.31
N THR A 106 -0.45 -3.45 -9.26
CA THR A 106 0.34 -4.69 -9.34
C THR A 106 -0.46 -5.94 -9.00
N THR A 107 -0.93 -6.09 -7.76
CA THR A 107 -1.42 -7.39 -7.28
C THR A 107 -2.81 -7.75 -7.80
N LEU A 108 -3.75 -6.80 -7.83
CA LEU A 108 -5.10 -7.06 -8.37
C LEU A 108 -5.08 -7.36 -9.88
N PRO A 109 -4.38 -6.60 -10.75
CA PRO A 109 -4.23 -6.94 -12.17
C PRO A 109 -3.53 -8.28 -12.40
N ALA A 110 -2.50 -8.60 -11.60
CA ALA A 110 -1.82 -9.88 -11.68
C ALA A 110 -2.78 -11.04 -11.37
N LEU A 111 -3.58 -10.92 -10.29
CA LEU A 111 -4.60 -11.91 -9.95
C LEU A 111 -5.57 -12.12 -11.12
N ALA A 112 -6.12 -11.03 -11.69
CA ALA A 112 -7.07 -11.09 -12.80
C ALA A 112 -6.47 -11.78 -14.05
N THR A 113 -5.19 -11.57 -14.32
CA THR A 113 -4.48 -12.24 -15.43
C THR A 113 -4.39 -13.75 -15.20
N TRP A 114 -4.05 -14.17 -13.99
CA TRP A 114 -3.92 -15.59 -13.65
C TRP A 114 -5.26 -16.31 -13.60
N THR A 115 -6.30 -15.68 -13.04
CA THR A 115 -7.66 -16.26 -12.98
C THR A 115 -8.24 -16.42 -14.39
N LYS A 116 -8.06 -15.44 -15.28
CA LYS A 116 -8.45 -15.54 -16.69
C LYS A 116 -7.75 -16.70 -17.42
N SER A 117 -6.46 -16.89 -17.18
CA SER A 117 -5.69 -18.01 -17.75
C SER A 117 -6.21 -19.37 -17.27
N LEU A 118 -6.57 -19.47 -15.98
CA LEU A 118 -7.13 -20.67 -15.38
C LEU A 118 -8.51 -21.01 -15.99
N GLN A 119 -9.38 -20.01 -16.16
CA GLN A 119 -10.71 -20.20 -16.76
C GLN A 119 -10.63 -20.61 -18.24
N ALA A 120 -9.69 -20.04 -19.01
CA ALA A 120 -9.48 -20.40 -20.42
C ALA A 120 -9.04 -21.86 -20.60
N GLY A 121 -8.32 -22.43 -19.63
CA GLY A 121 -7.94 -23.85 -19.64
C GLY A 121 -9.10 -24.82 -19.45
N GLN A 122 -10.19 -24.38 -18.80
CA GLN A 122 -11.31 -25.24 -18.42
C GLN A 122 -12.37 -25.40 -19.54
N THR A 123 -12.50 -24.45 -20.45
CA THR A 123 -13.60 -24.41 -21.43
C THR A 123 -13.36 -25.24 -22.70
N GLY A 124 -12.15 -25.76 -22.92
CA GLY A 124 -11.74 -26.29 -24.22
C GLY A 124 -11.37 -27.77 -24.32
N HIS A 125 -11.25 -28.52 -23.23
CA HIS A 125 -10.73 -29.90 -23.29
C HIS A 125 -11.62 -30.96 -22.62
N PRO A 126 -12.04 -32.00 -23.37
CA PRO A 126 -12.80 -33.10 -22.81
C PRO A 126 -11.94 -33.88 -21.79
N PRO A 127 -12.50 -34.24 -20.62
CA PRO A 127 -11.76 -34.79 -19.46
C PRO A 127 -11.16 -36.19 -19.66
N HIS A 128 -11.21 -36.77 -20.86
CA HIS A 128 -10.99 -38.20 -21.06
C HIS A 128 -9.54 -38.64 -21.36
N LEU A 129 -8.60 -37.72 -21.57
CA LEU A 129 -7.18 -38.07 -21.71
C LEU A 129 -6.31 -37.20 -20.79
N ALA A 130 -6.29 -37.57 -19.51
CA ALA A 130 -5.49 -36.95 -18.47
C ALA A 130 -3.98 -37.13 -18.74
N HIS A 131 -3.44 -36.33 -19.65
CA HIS A 131 -2.00 -36.27 -19.87
C HIS A 131 -1.36 -35.62 -18.64
N PRO A 132 -0.31 -36.22 -18.03
CA PRO A 132 0.32 -35.72 -16.82
C PRO A 132 0.86 -34.27 -16.93
N ALA A 133 1.12 -33.81 -18.16
CA ALA A 133 1.52 -32.44 -18.46
C ALA A 133 0.44 -31.40 -18.11
N TYR A 134 -0.85 -31.69 -18.39
CA TYR A 134 -1.95 -30.76 -18.07
C TYR A 134 -2.15 -30.63 -16.55
N ARG A 135 -2.02 -31.73 -15.80
CA ARG A 135 -2.10 -31.71 -14.34
C ARG A 135 -1.02 -30.82 -13.71
N GLN A 136 0.21 -30.85 -14.24
CA GLN A 136 1.28 -29.99 -13.74
C GLN A 136 1.02 -28.51 -14.02
N GLN A 137 0.44 -28.18 -15.18
CA GLN A 137 0.11 -26.80 -15.53
C GLN A 137 -1.00 -26.23 -14.62
N ASP A 138 -2.03 -27.01 -14.33
CA ASP A 138 -3.11 -26.61 -13.42
C ASP A 138 -2.58 -26.32 -12.00
N VAL A 139 -1.72 -27.19 -11.46
CA VAL A 139 -1.08 -26.97 -10.14
C VAL A 139 -0.28 -25.67 -10.13
N ARG A 140 0.48 -25.37 -11.20
CA ARG A 140 1.22 -24.11 -11.29
C ARG A 140 0.30 -22.90 -11.35
N GLN A 141 -0.78 -22.95 -12.12
CA GLN A 141 -1.75 -21.84 -12.20
C GLN A 141 -2.44 -21.61 -10.85
N ARG A 142 -2.90 -22.67 -10.18
CA ARG A 142 -3.46 -22.57 -8.81
C ARG A 142 -2.47 -21.98 -7.82
N GLN A 143 -1.20 -22.38 -7.89
CA GLN A 143 -0.14 -21.80 -7.05
C GLN A 143 0.07 -20.30 -7.29
N GLN A 144 0.00 -19.86 -8.55
CA GLN A 144 0.11 -18.44 -8.88
C GLN A 144 -1.06 -17.65 -8.31
N VAL A 145 -2.30 -18.13 -8.51
CA VAL A 145 -3.50 -17.51 -7.92
C VAL A 145 -3.38 -17.43 -6.39
N TRP A 146 -3.00 -18.53 -5.73
CA TRP A 146 -2.76 -18.55 -4.29
C TRP A 146 -1.72 -17.53 -3.84
N THR A 147 -0.60 -17.44 -4.56
CA THR A 147 0.48 -16.48 -4.25
C THR A 147 0.00 -15.05 -4.36
N GLN A 148 -0.80 -14.71 -5.39
CA GLN A 148 -1.37 -13.37 -5.54
C GLN A 148 -2.41 -13.05 -4.45
N LEU A 149 -3.28 -14.00 -4.11
CA LEU A 149 -4.23 -13.82 -2.99
C LEU A 149 -3.50 -13.55 -1.66
N GLN A 150 -2.40 -14.25 -1.40
CA GLN A 150 -1.56 -13.97 -0.23
C GLN A 150 -0.89 -12.60 -0.30
N ALA A 151 -0.44 -12.18 -1.48
CA ALA A 151 0.17 -10.86 -1.65
C ALA A 151 -0.85 -9.74 -1.35
N ILE A 152 -2.10 -9.90 -1.81
CA ILE A 152 -3.21 -8.99 -1.51
C ILE A 152 -3.47 -8.99 0.01
N ASN A 153 -3.67 -10.15 0.64
CA ASN A 153 -3.95 -10.23 2.07
C ASN A 153 -2.85 -9.56 2.90
N ARG A 154 -1.58 -9.88 2.64
CA ARG A 154 -0.44 -9.25 3.34
C ARG A 154 -0.34 -7.74 3.09
N THR A 155 -0.85 -7.25 1.96
CA THR A 155 -0.87 -5.82 1.67
C THR A 155 -1.91 -5.14 2.54
N LEU A 156 -3.11 -5.72 2.65
CA LEU A 156 -4.18 -5.24 3.53
C LEU A 156 -3.76 -5.30 5.01
N ASP A 157 -3.19 -6.42 5.47
CA ASP A 157 -2.67 -6.59 6.84
C ASP A 157 -1.60 -5.54 7.19
N ARG A 158 -0.86 -5.03 6.20
CA ARG A 158 0.16 -3.98 6.39
C ARG A 158 -0.41 -2.57 6.34
N MET A 159 -1.59 -2.37 5.76
CA MET A 159 -2.25 -1.07 5.69
C MET A 159 -3.02 -0.76 6.98
N GLU A 160 -3.55 -1.80 7.65
CA GLU A 160 -4.26 -1.67 8.93
C GLU A 160 -3.48 -0.88 10.00
N PRO A 161 -2.25 -1.26 10.40
CA PRO A 161 -1.51 -0.50 11.40
C PRO A 161 -1.17 0.93 10.94
N LEU A 162 -1.04 1.17 9.63
CA LEU A 162 -0.80 2.52 9.11
C LEU A 162 -2.03 3.41 9.29
N CYS A 163 -3.24 2.87 9.15
CA CYS A 163 -4.47 3.62 9.36
C CYS A 163 -4.68 3.94 10.85
N HIS A 164 -4.34 3.02 11.75
CA HIS A 164 -4.33 3.31 13.19
C HIS A 164 -3.35 4.42 13.54
N LEU A 165 -2.10 4.32 13.07
CA LEU A 165 -1.10 5.38 13.30
C LEU A 165 -1.52 6.73 12.71
N LEU A 166 -2.20 6.71 11.56
CA LEU A 166 -2.70 7.91 10.90
C LEU A 166 -3.81 8.57 11.70
N SER A 167 -4.79 7.81 12.19
CA SER A 167 -5.86 8.32 13.06
C SER A 167 -5.30 8.87 14.38
N ASP A 168 -4.44 8.12 15.06
CA ASP A 168 -3.85 8.52 16.34
C ASP A 168 -2.99 9.79 16.21
N ALA A 169 -2.16 9.87 15.16
CA ALA A 169 -1.32 11.05 14.90
C ALA A 169 -2.16 12.27 14.53
N ALA A 170 -3.22 12.10 13.73
CA ALA A 170 -4.12 13.20 13.39
C ALA A 170 -4.87 13.73 14.61
N GLU A 171 -5.32 12.86 15.51
CA GLU A 171 -5.94 13.23 16.79
C GLU A 171 -4.95 14.01 17.68
N CYS A 172 -3.72 13.52 17.83
CA CYS A 172 -2.68 14.21 18.61
C CYS A 172 -2.34 15.60 18.04
N VAL A 173 -2.28 15.73 16.71
CA VAL A 173 -2.08 17.02 16.04
C VAL A 173 -3.26 17.96 16.31
N LEU A 174 -4.50 17.48 16.23
CA LEU A 174 -5.71 18.25 16.55
C LEU A 174 -5.72 18.77 18.00
N GLU A 175 -5.46 17.90 18.98
CA GLU A 175 -5.42 18.29 20.39
C GLU A 175 -4.40 19.41 20.65
N ARG A 176 -3.24 19.34 19.99
CA ARG A 176 -2.19 20.36 20.11
C ARG A 176 -2.53 21.64 19.39
N PHE A 177 -3.18 21.51 18.24
CA PHE A 177 -3.66 22.64 17.46
C PHE A 177 -4.67 23.47 18.25
N ASP A 178 -5.65 22.84 18.90
CA ASP A 178 -6.64 23.52 19.76
C ASP A 178 -5.98 24.29 20.90
N LEU A 179 -4.99 23.69 21.58
CA LEU A 179 -4.24 24.34 22.66
C LEU A 179 -3.43 25.55 22.17
N SER A 180 -2.95 25.52 20.93
CA SER A 180 -2.17 26.63 20.35
C SER A 180 -3.04 27.84 20.00
N SER A 181 -4.30 27.59 19.59
CA SER A 181 -5.28 28.63 19.25
C SER A 181 -5.65 29.46 20.48
N ASP A 182 -5.87 28.80 21.62
CA ASP A 182 -6.19 29.46 22.90
C ASP A 182 -5.10 30.44 23.33
N ILE A 183 -3.82 30.09 23.17
CA ILE A 183 -2.69 30.93 23.61
C ILE A 183 -2.62 32.23 22.79
N LEU A 184 -2.92 32.18 21.50
CA LEU A 184 -2.87 33.35 20.62
C LEU A 184 -4.05 34.30 20.86
N GLY A 185 -5.24 33.78 21.19
CA GLY A 185 -6.42 34.58 21.50
C GLY A 185 -6.26 35.51 22.72
N PHE A 186 -5.41 35.16 23.69
CA PHE A 186 -5.14 36.00 24.87
C PHE A 186 -4.05 37.06 24.64
N ALA A 187 -3.14 36.86 23.68
CA ALA A 187 -2.02 37.76 23.43
C ALA A 187 -2.43 39.03 22.65
N GLU A 188 -3.47 38.97 21.83
CA GLU A 188 -3.94 40.12 21.02
C GLU A 188 -4.57 41.27 21.84
N SER A 189 -4.89 41.06 23.12
CA SER A 189 -5.42 42.12 23.98
C SER A 189 -4.34 43.06 24.55
N GLY A 190 -3.05 42.71 24.40
CA GLY A 190 -1.92 43.43 24.99
C GLY A 190 -1.07 44.18 23.96
N LYS A 191 -1.65 45.15 23.24
CA LYS A 191 -0.96 46.00 22.23
C LYS A 191 0.39 46.56 22.74
N PRO A 192 1.56 46.06 22.30
CA PRO A 192 2.83 46.68 22.62
C PRO A 192 3.07 47.91 21.73
N PRO A 193 3.79 48.94 22.22
CA PRO A 193 4.02 50.18 21.50
C PRO A 193 4.91 49.96 20.26
N ALA A 194 4.46 50.56 19.16
CA ALA A 194 5.06 50.51 17.83
C ALA A 194 6.57 50.87 17.85
N SER A 195 7.41 49.94 17.41
CA SER A 195 8.75 50.25 16.91
C SER A 195 8.70 50.34 15.38
N PRO A 196 8.97 51.52 14.79
CA PRO A 196 9.06 51.67 13.35
C PRO A 196 10.50 51.42 12.92
N ARG A 197 10.80 50.32 12.22
CA ARG A 197 12.09 50.18 11.51
C ARG A 197 12.12 49.06 10.46
N SER A 198 12.34 49.49 9.21
CA SER A 198 12.76 48.75 7.99
C SER A 198 11.73 47.85 7.31
N GLU A 199 10.93 48.44 6.41
CA GLU A 199 9.91 47.77 5.58
C GLU A 199 10.21 47.75 4.06
N LEU A 200 11.38 48.18 3.58
CA LEU A 200 11.52 48.54 2.15
C LEU A 200 12.39 47.64 1.26
N GLU A 201 12.97 46.53 1.74
CA GLU A 201 13.87 45.68 0.92
C GLU A 201 13.63 44.16 1.08
N HIS A 202 12.47 43.71 1.56
CA HIS A 202 12.17 42.27 1.73
C HIS A 202 11.01 41.72 0.89
N ASP A 203 10.31 42.57 0.14
CA ASP A 203 9.12 42.17 -0.63
C ASP A 203 9.48 41.30 -1.85
N ASP A 204 10.45 41.74 -2.66
CA ASP A 204 10.75 41.08 -3.94
C ASP A 204 11.31 39.66 -3.79
N GLN A 205 12.02 39.35 -2.70
CA GLN A 205 12.64 38.03 -2.50
C GLN A 205 11.64 36.99 -1.97
N GLN A 206 10.61 37.41 -1.23
CA GLN A 206 9.57 36.52 -0.73
C GLN A 206 8.63 36.06 -1.85
N ASP A 207 8.33 36.95 -2.81
CA ASP A 207 7.48 36.63 -3.96
C ASP A 207 8.06 35.53 -4.85
N TRP A 208 9.37 35.57 -5.14
CA TRP A 208 10.01 34.52 -5.96
C TRP A 208 10.01 33.14 -5.30
N VAL A 209 10.18 33.08 -3.97
CA VAL A 209 10.14 31.80 -3.23
C VAL A 209 8.73 31.22 -3.26
N GLN A 210 7.70 32.05 -3.08
CA GLN A 210 6.30 31.63 -3.18
C GLN A 210 5.94 31.10 -4.57
N ILE A 211 6.42 31.74 -5.64
CA ILE A 211 6.19 31.28 -7.02
C ILE A 211 6.80 29.89 -7.25
N ILE A 212 8.06 29.69 -6.82
CA ILE A 212 8.75 28.40 -6.98
C ILE A 212 8.05 27.30 -6.18
N ASP A 213 7.59 27.59 -4.96
CA ASP A 213 6.88 26.62 -4.14
C ASP A 213 5.50 26.25 -4.73
N MET A 214 4.84 27.21 -5.40
CA MET A 214 3.60 26.96 -6.13
C MET A 214 3.79 26.03 -7.33
N GLU A 215 4.79 26.28 -8.19
CA GLU A 215 5.06 25.41 -9.34
C GLU A 215 5.41 23.99 -8.89
N ARG A 216 6.22 23.86 -7.84
CA ARG A 216 6.59 22.55 -7.26
C ARG A 216 5.37 21.82 -6.71
N TRP A 217 4.47 22.54 -6.05
CA TRP A 217 3.22 21.96 -5.58
C TRP A 217 2.35 21.47 -6.74
N GLU A 218 2.21 22.25 -7.81
CA GLU A 218 1.38 21.86 -8.96
C GLU A 218 1.93 20.64 -9.67
N GLN A 219 3.25 20.55 -9.81
CA GLN A 219 3.92 19.35 -10.32
C GLN A 219 3.69 18.14 -9.41
N ALA A 220 3.82 18.33 -8.09
CA ALA A 220 3.57 17.29 -7.10
C ALA A 220 2.12 16.77 -7.17
N PHE A 221 1.15 17.67 -7.19
CA PHE A 221 -0.27 17.34 -7.32
C PHE A 221 -0.57 16.64 -8.64
N THR A 222 -0.02 17.13 -9.75
CA THR A 222 -0.21 16.49 -11.06
C THR A 222 0.31 15.06 -11.08
N ALA A 223 1.49 14.80 -10.49
CA ALA A 223 2.06 13.46 -10.43
C ALA A 223 1.18 12.51 -9.59
N ILE A 224 0.70 12.97 -8.43
CA ILE A 224 -0.23 12.19 -7.59
C ILE A 224 -1.54 11.93 -8.35
N ALA A 225 -2.14 12.95 -8.95
CA ALA A 225 -3.39 12.83 -9.69
C ALA A 225 -3.30 11.83 -10.85
N GLN A 226 -2.18 11.79 -11.57
CA GLN A 226 -1.92 10.78 -12.60
C GLN A 226 -1.90 9.36 -12.02
N THR A 227 -1.25 9.16 -10.87
CA THR A 227 -1.26 7.87 -10.19
C THR A 227 -2.65 7.49 -9.69
N LEU A 228 -3.43 8.42 -9.12
CA LEU A 228 -4.82 8.17 -8.72
C LEU A 228 -5.70 7.77 -9.91
N PHE A 229 -5.55 8.48 -11.03
CA PHE A 229 -6.23 8.13 -12.27
C PHE A 229 -5.86 6.72 -12.73
N SER A 230 -4.58 6.34 -12.65
CA SER A 230 -4.14 4.99 -12.99
C SER A 230 -4.79 3.93 -12.09
N TRP A 231 -4.94 4.17 -10.78
CA TRP A 231 -5.61 3.24 -9.87
C TRP A 231 -7.07 3.03 -10.26
N GLN A 232 -7.78 4.12 -10.56
CA GLN A 232 -9.17 4.09 -11.01
C GLN A 232 -9.33 3.36 -12.35
N GLU A 233 -8.47 3.67 -13.31
CA GLU A 233 -8.47 3.04 -14.61
C GLU A 233 -8.23 1.53 -14.48
N GLN A 234 -7.16 1.12 -13.78
CA GLN A 234 -6.85 -0.29 -13.55
C GLN A 234 -8.02 -1.01 -12.89
N HIS A 235 -8.56 -0.45 -11.80
CA HIS A 235 -9.70 -1.04 -11.10
C HIS A 235 -10.93 -1.21 -12.00
N SER A 236 -11.25 -0.22 -12.84
CA SER A 236 -12.39 -0.28 -13.75
C SER A 236 -12.27 -1.36 -14.83
N MET A 237 -11.03 -1.75 -15.18
CA MET A 237 -10.75 -2.81 -16.15
C MET A 237 -10.78 -4.21 -15.52
N LEU A 238 -10.75 -4.32 -14.19
CA LEU A 238 -10.75 -5.60 -13.52
C LEU A 238 -12.15 -6.24 -13.58
N PRO A 239 -12.24 -7.55 -13.88
CA PRO A 239 -13.48 -8.28 -13.66
C PRO A 239 -13.78 -8.36 -12.16
N SER A 240 -15.06 -8.33 -11.79
CA SER A 240 -15.44 -8.47 -10.37
C SER A 240 -14.98 -9.80 -9.79
N PHE A 241 -14.64 -9.84 -8.50
CA PHE A 241 -14.30 -11.06 -7.76
C PHE A 241 -15.42 -12.09 -7.87
N ALA A 242 -16.69 -11.66 -7.76
CA ALA A 242 -17.83 -12.55 -7.95
C ALA A 242 -17.84 -13.21 -9.35
N ALA A 243 -17.41 -12.50 -10.41
CA ALA A 243 -17.30 -13.06 -11.75
C ALA A 243 -16.05 -13.93 -11.93
N GLN A 244 -14.89 -13.51 -11.41
CA GLN A 244 -13.64 -14.26 -11.48
C GLN A 244 -13.73 -15.61 -10.76
N PHE A 245 -14.44 -15.65 -9.64
CA PHE A 245 -14.57 -16.81 -8.77
C PHE A 245 -15.99 -17.36 -8.73
N ALA A 246 -16.77 -17.19 -9.81
CA ALA A 246 -18.18 -17.60 -9.87
C ALA A 246 -18.41 -19.08 -9.49
N HIS A 247 -17.46 -19.96 -9.81
CA HIS A 247 -17.50 -21.37 -9.45
C HIS A 247 -17.42 -21.64 -7.94
N LEU A 248 -16.96 -20.67 -7.14
CA LEU A 248 -16.84 -20.74 -5.68
C LEU A 248 -17.97 -20.07 -4.92
N LEU A 249 -18.87 -19.34 -5.60
CA LEU A 249 -20.01 -18.66 -4.96
C LEU A 249 -20.87 -19.57 -4.06
N PRO A 250 -21.15 -20.85 -4.41
CA PRO A 250 -21.91 -21.73 -3.52
C PRO A 250 -21.23 -21.99 -2.17
N THR A 251 -19.88 -21.93 -2.13
CA THR A 251 -19.07 -22.17 -0.93
C THR A 251 -18.56 -20.90 -0.27
N ALA A 252 -18.57 -19.78 -0.99
CA ALA A 252 -18.08 -18.47 -0.56
C ALA A 252 -19.08 -17.39 -1.03
N PRO A 253 -20.24 -17.26 -0.37
CA PRO A 253 -21.28 -16.32 -0.79
C PRO A 253 -20.90 -14.85 -0.54
N THR A 254 -19.87 -14.59 0.27
CA THR A 254 -19.36 -13.26 0.64
C THR A 254 -18.39 -12.66 -0.40
N LEU A 255 -18.10 -13.37 -1.50
CA LEU A 255 -17.22 -12.85 -2.56
C LEU A 255 -17.63 -11.50 -3.16
N PRO A 256 -18.93 -11.19 -3.38
CA PRO A 256 -19.34 -9.86 -3.84
C PRO A 256 -18.99 -8.73 -2.86
N GLU A 257 -18.78 -9.03 -1.57
CA GLU A 257 -18.38 -8.05 -0.57
C GLU A 257 -16.95 -7.55 -0.80
N LEU A 258 -16.08 -8.38 -1.40
CA LEU A 258 -14.74 -7.96 -1.82
C LEU A 258 -14.78 -6.85 -2.87
N ASP A 259 -15.69 -6.96 -3.85
CA ASP A 259 -15.84 -5.95 -4.90
C ASP A 259 -16.21 -4.58 -4.29
N ALA A 260 -17.17 -4.57 -3.36
CA ALA A 260 -17.57 -3.35 -2.66
C ALA A 260 -16.47 -2.83 -1.73
N ALA A 261 -15.72 -3.72 -1.07
CA ALA A 261 -14.63 -3.34 -0.17
C ALA A 261 -13.47 -2.71 -0.95
N PHE A 262 -13.00 -3.32 -2.05
CA PHE A 262 -11.95 -2.75 -2.88
C PHE A 262 -12.38 -1.45 -3.57
N ALA A 263 -13.64 -1.31 -3.98
CA ALA A 263 -14.12 -0.01 -4.46
C ALA A 263 -14.03 1.06 -3.35
N THR A 264 -14.46 0.73 -2.13
CA THR A 264 -14.41 1.68 -1.01
C THR A 264 -12.98 2.03 -0.61
N ILE A 265 -12.06 1.07 -0.60
CA ILE A 265 -10.64 1.31 -0.30
C ILE A 265 -10.03 2.29 -1.32
N LEU A 266 -10.39 2.12 -2.60
CA LEU A 266 -9.94 3.02 -3.66
C LEU A 266 -10.51 4.42 -3.49
N ASP A 267 -11.81 4.52 -3.20
CA ASP A 267 -12.49 5.80 -3.00
C ASP A 267 -11.91 6.56 -1.81
N SER A 268 -11.69 5.88 -0.67
CA SER A 268 -11.08 6.50 0.52
C SER A 268 -9.64 6.91 0.28
N ALA A 269 -8.84 6.10 -0.41
CA ALA A 269 -7.49 6.51 -0.79
C ALA A 269 -7.53 7.73 -1.75
N GLY A 270 -8.46 7.72 -2.71
CA GLY A 270 -8.71 8.85 -3.60
C GLY A 270 -9.04 10.13 -2.84
N ALA A 271 -9.90 10.07 -1.82
CA ALA A 271 -10.24 11.20 -0.97
C ALA A 271 -9.02 11.72 -0.20
N ILE A 272 -8.22 10.84 0.41
CA ILE A 272 -7.00 11.22 1.16
C ILE A 272 -6.01 11.97 0.26
N TYR A 273 -5.64 11.39 -0.88
CA TYR A 273 -4.55 11.92 -1.71
C TYR A 273 -5.02 12.92 -2.78
N GLY A 274 -6.29 12.87 -3.18
CA GLY A 274 -6.86 13.71 -4.23
C GLY A 274 -7.59 14.95 -3.71
N ASP A 275 -8.12 14.89 -2.49
CA ASP A 275 -8.94 15.97 -1.93
C ASP A 275 -8.35 16.54 -0.62
N ILE A 276 -8.11 15.68 0.38
CA ILE A 276 -7.70 16.11 1.73
C ILE A 276 -6.28 16.68 1.72
N LEU A 277 -5.29 15.92 1.25
CA LEU A 277 -3.90 16.39 1.21
C LEU A 277 -3.73 17.65 0.35
N PRO A 278 -4.32 17.72 -0.86
CA PRO A 278 -4.32 18.94 -1.64
C PRO A 278 -4.98 20.13 -0.95
N GLY A 279 -6.01 19.87 -0.12
CA GLY A 279 -6.70 20.87 0.69
C GLY A 279 -5.78 21.62 1.64
N PHE A 280 -4.72 20.97 2.14
CA PHE A 280 -3.71 21.62 2.98
C PHE A 280 -2.86 22.66 2.23
N ARG A 281 -2.95 22.79 0.90
CA ARG A 281 -2.35 23.95 0.20
C ARG A 281 -2.96 25.27 0.66
N ALA A 282 -4.26 25.27 0.93
CA ALA A 282 -5.01 26.48 1.27
C ALA A 282 -4.63 27.03 2.65
N ILE A 283 -3.86 26.27 3.44
CA ILE A 283 -3.39 26.58 4.80
C ILE A 283 -2.87 28.01 4.94
N LEU A 284 -2.08 28.52 3.97
CA LEU A 284 -1.48 29.86 4.06
C LEU A 284 -2.52 30.99 4.15
N SER A 285 -3.75 30.70 3.75
CA SER A 285 -4.89 31.61 3.79
C SER A 285 -6.10 31.03 4.56
N ALA A 286 -5.98 29.82 5.11
CA ALA A 286 -7.08 29.08 5.68
C ALA A 286 -7.33 29.49 7.13
N ASP A 287 -8.62 29.52 7.49
CA ASP A 287 -9.05 29.54 8.88
C ASP A 287 -8.65 28.22 9.57
N GLU A 288 -8.34 28.29 10.86
CA GLU A 288 -7.97 27.15 11.69
C GLU A 288 -9.07 26.07 11.67
N ALA A 289 -10.34 26.49 11.55
CA ALA A 289 -11.48 25.60 11.38
C ALA A 289 -11.40 24.70 10.13
N MET A 290 -10.85 25.21 9.02
CA MET A 290 -10.68 24.43 7.80
C MET A 290 -9.61 23.35 7.97
N ILE A 291 -8.54 23.67 8.70
CA ILE A 291 -7.43 22.74 8.94
C ILE A 291 -7.87 21.62 9.87
N ALA A 292 -8.62 21.97 10.92
CA ALA A 292 -9.24 20.98 11.79
C ALA A 292 -10.18 20.06 10.99
N ALA A 293 -11.01 20.61 10.10
CA ALA A 293 -11.89 19.82 9.24
C ALA A 293 -11.11 18.82 8.37
N LEU A 294 -9.99 19.23 7.76
CA LEU A 294 -9.15 18.33 6.95
C LEU A 294 -8.53 17.19 7.79
N LEU A 295 -8.13 17.46 9.03
CA LEU A 295 -7.63 16.42 9.95
C LEU A 295 -8.74 15.45 10.38
N TYR A 296 -9.96 15.95 10.65
CA TYR A 296 -11.13 15.09 10.91
C TYR A 296 -11.49 14.23 9.69
N ASP A 297 -11.48 14.80 8.49
CA ASP A 297 -11.72 14.07 7.25
C ASP A 297 -10.68 12.96 7.07
N LEU A 298 -9.40 13.23 7.40
CA LEU A 298 -8.32 12.25 7.35
C LEU A 298 -8.55 11.07 8.31
N MET A 299 -8.96 11.36 9.56
CA MET A 299 -9.34 10.33 10.54
C MET A 299 -10.53 9.51 10.02
N GLN A 300 -11.58 10.18 9.53
CA GLN A 300 -12.77 9.50 9.01
C GLN A 300 -12.45 8.57 7.83
N GLN A 301 -11.60 9.00 6.90
CA GLN A 301 -11.17 8.13 5.79
C GLN A 301 -10.31 6.95 6.28
N SER A 302 -9.48 7.17 7.31
CA SER A 302 -8.66 6.11 7.92
C SER A 302 -9.53 5.06 8.61
N ASP A 303 -10.55 5.48 9.36
CA ASP A 303 -11.52 4.60 10.00
C ASP A 303 -12.36 3.83 8.97
N GLN A 304 -12.73 4.50 7.87
CA GLN A 304 -13.43 3.85 6.75
C GLN A 304 -12.57 2.75 6.12
N LEU A 305 -11.27 2.99 5.92
CA LEU A 305 -10.34 1.98 5.43
C LEU A 305 -10.25 0.77 6.39
N LEU A 306 -10.11 1.01 7.70
CA LEU A 306 -10.05 -0.04 8.72
C LEU A 306 -11.28 -0.95 8.68
N MET A 307 -12.48 -0.38 8.68
CA MET A 307 -13.73 -1.15 8.56
C MET A 307 -13.79 -2.02 7.31
N LYS A 308 -13.17 -1.57 6.21
CA LYS A 308 -13.13 -2.33 4.96
C LYS A 308 -12.09 -3.43 4.97
N PHE A 309 -10.94 -3.25 5.63
CA PHE A 309 -9.98 -4.35 5.80
C PHE A 309 -10.63 -5.53 6.53
N ASP A 310 -11.35 -5.28 7.63
CA ASP A 310 -12.08 -6.32 8.35
C ASP A 310 -13.08 -7.09 7.46
N THR A 311 -13.81 -6.35 6.62
CA THR A 311 -14.78 -6.93 5.67
C THR A 311 -14.10 -7.86 4.65
N THR A 312 -12.84 -7.60 4.29
CA THR A 312 -12.12 -8.43 3.31
C THR A 312 -11.53 -9.73 3.89
N LEU A 313 -11.32 -9.81 5.21
CA LEU A 313 -10.59 -10.90 5.84
C LEU A 313 -11.24 -12.28 5.61
N GLU A 314 -12.55 -12.38 5.82
CA GLU A 314 -13.29 -13.65 5.71
C GLU A 314 -13.29 -14.21 4.29
N PRO A 315 -13.73 -13.46 3.25
CA PRO A 315 -13.72 -13.96 1.88
C PRO A 315 -12.29 -14.20 1.33
N MET A 316 -11.30 -13.37 1.70
CA MET A 316 -9.91 -13.60 1.29
C MET A 316 -9.33 -14.89 1.86
N ASN A 317 -9.55 -15.14 3.16
CA ASN A 317 -9.09 -16.37 3.81
C ASN A 317 -9.74 -17.62 3.19
N THR A 318 -11.02 -17.53 2.83
CA THR A 318 -11.73 -18.61 2.15
C THR A 318 -11.12 -18.90 0.77
N LEU A 319 -10.83 -17.87 -0.03
CA LEU A 319 -10.14 -18.04 -1.32
C LEU A 319 -8.74 -18.64 -1.14
N ILE A 320 -7.94 -18.12 -0.20
CA ILE A 320 -6.59 -18.61 0.06
C ILE A 320 -6.61 -20.10 0.45
N LYS A 321 -7.54 -20.52 1.32
CA LYS A 321 -7.72 -21.93 1.71
C LYS A 321 -8.10 -22.79 0.52
N HIS A 322 -8.99 -22.30 -0.36
CA HIS A 322 -9.42 -23.04 -1.55
C HIS A 322 -8.29 -23.32 -2.54
N TYR A 323 -7.40 -22.34 -2.75
CA TYR A 323 -6.28 -22.46 -3.68
C TYR A 323 -4.99 -23.01 -3.06
N ALA A 324 -4.96 -23.31 -1.77
CA ALA A 324 -3.79 -23.89 -1.11
C ALA A 324 -3.47 -25.29 -1.67
N ILE A 325 -2.23 -25.53 -2.07
CA ILE A 325 -1.76 -26.85 -2.51
C ILE A 325 -1.79 -27.80 -1.32
N GLY A 326 -2.82 -28.64 -1.24
CA GLY A 326 -2.94 -29.68 -0.20
C GLY A 326 -4.36 -30.12 0.11
N SER A 327 -5.38 -29.34 -0.24
CA SER A 327 -6.78 -29.68 0.05
C SER A 327 -7.31 -30.91 -0.71
N GLU A 328 -6.67 -31.29 -1.81
CA GLU A 328 -7.06 -32.45 -2.65
C GLU A 328 -6.14 -33.68 -2.50
N LEU A 329 -5.11 -33.60 -1.66
CA LEU A 329 -4.16 -34.69 -1.41
C LEU A 329 -4.39 -35.41 -0.06
N SER A 330 -5.41 -35.01 0.69
CA SER A 330 -5.86 -35.61 1.96
C SER A 330 -7.20 -36.32 1.79
#